data_AF-A0A9W9QRU3-F1
#
_entry.id   AF-A0A9W9QRU3-F1
#
_cell.length_a   1.000
_cell.length_b   1.000
_cell.length_c   1.000
_cell.angle_alpha   90.00
_cell.angle_beta   90.00
_cell.angle_gamma   90.00
#
_symmetry.space_group_name_H-M   'P 1'
#
loop_
_entity.id
_entity.type
_entity.pdbx_description
1 polymer ?
#
loop_
_entity_poly.entity_id
_entity_poly.type
_entity_poly.pdbx_seq_one_letter_code
_entity_poly.pdbx_strand_id
1 'polypeptide(L)'
;MSTVGLTRNAPQDSVGKVATLWAGPGEASNATASVDDNVAYRFVLDNKVQTISSNSIPKSGVVSGLLFVPDLDSQDPCYNDTSSYVPSNATRYDDVSGFGYSLIGLAPWVSAECSLSYLSAGQKVGTHAMVFYEPTNNDTGLPPDSNDARWKINDGEKWRMENDYPVYAIPGPAGTSLIRDLAHFSGNTMHEKREVVSGSARLFGRLETGEETGNMPSLWSFVLAIAGTVLVLSLLLVVIYRLVLRKRRDQLQRRIAAGQVDVEALALNQTKAPQDVVDKMPLYTYLDISSSSESSLHRKSTSDDEAEQKAVVVENVSPPPAEHHAEEENRTLRNVGLRKPQAAVVNPAKHETDDATRSNGRPLPTYSSFTRTFRDNDNRRPRKADKMGALKYVEEIQKKKQSDVIRFLLRVRCWELRQLNAIHRASRPSRPDKARRLGYKAKQGYVIYRARVRRGGRKRPVPKGATYGKPTNHGVNQLKYQRALKSTAEERVGRRAANLRVLNSYWINQDSTYKYFEVILVDPQHKAIRRDARINWICAPVHKHRESRGLTATGKKSRGMNKGHRYNNTKAGRRHTWKRQNTQSYWRYR
;
A
#
# COMPACT_ATOMS: atom_id res chain seq x y z
N MET A 1 22.10 -13.66 54.13
CA MET A 1 22.31 -14.75 53.14
C MET A 1 22.07 -14.15 51.75
N SER A 2 23.17 -14.08 50.99
CA SER A 2 23.39 -13.95 49.52
C SER A 2 22.18 -13.73 48.59
N THR A 3 22.19 -12.93 47.51
CA THR A 3 23.25 -12.60 46.53
C THR A 3 22.91 -11.32 45.73
N VAL A 4 23.96 -10.70 45.17
CA VAL A 4 24.04 -9.47 44.36
C VAL A 4 23.66 -9.72 42.88
N GLY A 5 23.15 -8.68 42.20
CA GLY A 5 23.03 -8.63 40.73
C GLY A 5 22.79 -7.21 40.19
N LEU A 6 23.87 -6.44 39.99
CA LEU A 6 23.91 -5.16 39.27
C LEU A 6 23.81 -5.39 37.75
N THR A 7 22.98 -4.61 37.05
CA THR A 7 23.17 -4.37 35.60
C THR A 7 23.24 -2.87 35.35
N ARG A 8 24.44 -2.42 34.94
CA ARG A 8 24.77 -1.07 34.49
C ARG A 8 24.21 -0.85 33.08
N ASN A 9 23.56 0.29 32.87
CA ASN A 9 23.33 0.85 31.55
C ASN A 9 24.69 1.21 30.92
N ALA A 10 24.97 0.71 29.71
CA ALA A 10 26.05 1.19 28.84
C ALA A 10 25.42 1.91 27.63
N PRO A 11 25.86 3.11 27.24
CA PRO A 11 25.40 3.76 26.01
C PRO A 11 26.18 3.30 24.76
N GLN A 12 25.52 3.42 23.62
CA GLN A 12 25.97 3.05 22.28
C GLN A 12 26.70 4.22 21.61
N ASP A 13 28.02 4.12 21.41
CA ASP A 13 28.80 5.11 20.63
C ASP A 13 29.79 4.42 19.67
N SER A 14 29.27 3.60 18.74
CA SER A 14 30.06 3.16 17.58
C SER A 14 29.19 3.13 16.32
N VAL A 15 29.34 4.15 15.48
CA VAL A 15 28.79 4.17 14.13
C VAL A 15 29.96 4.34 13.19
N GLY A 16 30.18 3.36 12.31
CA GLY A 16 31.22 3.43 11.27
C GLY A 16 31.00 4.64 10.37
N LYS A 17 32.02 5.49 10.26
CA LYS A 17 31.99 6.71 9.43
C LYS A 17 32.78 6.50 8.14
N VAL A 18 32.39 7.22 7.10
CA VAL A 18 33.03 7.22 5.79
C VAL A 18 33.91 8.47 5.68
N ALA A 19 35.18 8.27 5.35
CA ALA A 19 36.08 9.35 4.93
C ALA A 19 36.47 9.17 3.48
N THR A 20 36.32 10.23 2.67
CA THR A 20 36.76 10.25 1.27
C THR A 20 37.78 11.36 1.11
N LEU A 21 38.99 11.02 0.65
CA LEU A 21 40.15 11.92 0.52
C LEU A 21 40.60 11.97 -0.94
N TRP A 22 40.83 13.17 -1.48
CA TRP A 22 40.98 13.46 -2.92
C TRP A 22 42.15 14.43 -3.15
N ALA A 23 42.92 14.30 -4.24
CA ALA A 23 43.99 15.24 -4.63
C ALA A 23 43.83 15.69 -6.10
N GLY A 24 43.60 16.98 -6.35
CA GLY A 24 43.44 17.50 -7.72
C GLY A 24 43.73 19.01 -7.86
N PRO A 25 44.05 19.50 -9.08
CA PRO A 25 44.28 20.92 -9.33
C PRO A 25 42.95 21.69 -9.55
N GLY A 26 42.78 22.85 -8.91
CA GLY A 26 41.67 23.75 -9.19
C GLY A 26 41.59 25.01 -8.31
N GLU A 27 41.21 26.15 -8.90
CA GLU A 27 40.71 27.34 -8.20
C GLU A 27 39.30 27.06 -7.66
N ALA A 28 38.98 27.42 -6.42
CA ALA A 28 37.61 27.26 -5.92
C ALA A 28 37.18 28.29 -4.86
N SER A 29 35.86 28.51 -4.85
CA SER A 29 35.10 29.43 -3.99
C SER A 29 34.00 28.69 -3.21
N ASN A 30 33.40 29.37 -2.23
CA ASN A 30 32.41 28.85 -1.25
C ASN A 30 31.14 28.15 -1.79
N ALA A 31 30.97 28.02 -3.11
CA ALA A 31 29.78 27.43 -3.73
C ALA A 31 30.03 26.12 -4.51
N THR A 32 31.22 25.56 -4.48
CA THR A 32 31.56 24.41 -5.33
C THR A 32 31.10 23.09 -4.70
N ALA A 33 29.94 22.58 -5.13
CA ALA A 33 29.54 21.20 -4.91
C ALA A 33 30.49 20.28 -5.67
N SER A 34 31.06 19.29 -4.97
CA SER A 34 31.90 18.18 -5.48
C SER A 34 32.69 18.51 -6.75
N VAL A 35 33.96 18.88 -6.57
CA VAL A 35 34.95 18.93 -7.66
C VAL A 35 34.80 17.68 -8.54
N ASP A 36 34.67 17.90 -9.86
CA ASP A 36 34.45 16.91 -10.91
C ASP A 36 35.34 15.65 -10.76
N ASP A 37 34.82 14.50 -11.19
CA ASP A 37 35.39 13.14 -11.13
C ASP A 37 36.78 12.93 -11.81
N ASN A 38 37.49 14.00 -12.18
CA ASN A 38 38.81 13.97 -12.80
C ASN A 38 39.94 14.18 -11.78
N VAL A 39 39.94 13.36 -10.72
CA VAL A 39 40.94 13.45 -9.64
C VAL A 39 41.95 12.31 -9.77
N ALA A 40 43.24 12.68 -9.80
CA ALA A 40 44.36 11.76 -10.02
C ALA A 40 44.60 10.77 -8.86
N TYR A 41 44.05 11.04 -7.68
CA TYR A 41 44.20 10.23 -6.47
C TYR A 41 42.93 10.26 -5.60
N ARG A 42 42.46 9.08 -5.18
CA ARG A 42 41.30 8.90 -4.30
C ARG A 42 41.59 7.85 -3.23
N PHE A 43 41.51 8.24 -1.97
CA PHE A 43 41.68 7.36 -0.82
C PHE A 43 40.38 7.33 0.00
N VAL A 44 39.76 6.15 0.12
CA VAL A 44 38.45 5.98 0.77
C VAL A 44 38.57 5.05 1.96
N LEU A 45 38.14 5.53 3.13
CA LEU A 45 37.98 4.75 4.34
C LEU A 45 36.49 4.59 4.65
N ASP A 46 35.89 3.55 4.09
CA ASP A 46 34.49 3.21 4.34
C ASP A 46 34.37 2.39 5.63
N ASN A 47 33.56 2.87 6.58
CA ASN A 47 33.27 2.20 7.86
C ASN A 47 34.52 1.86 8.69
N LYS A 48 35.61 2.61 8.50
CA LYS A 48 36.88 2.43 9.22
C LYS A 48 37.29 3.67 10.01
N VAL A 49 36.41 4.66 10.11
CA VAL A 49 36.65 5.87 10.90
C VAL A 49 35.78 5.82 12.15
N GLN A 50 36.41 5.97 13.31
CA GLN A 50 35.76 5.98 14.62
C GLN A 50 35.77 7.41 15.18
N THR A 51 34.77 7.78 15.98
CA THR A 51 34.73 9.10 16.63
C THR A 51 35.17 8.96 18.06
N ILE A 52 36.16 9.78 18.45
CA ILE A 52 36.69 9.82 19.80
C ILE A 52 36.06 10.98 20.58
N SER A 53 35.83 12.13 19.92
CA SER A 53 35.11 13.27 20.49
C SER A 53 34.05 13.79 19.50
N SER A 54 32.82 13.91 19.98
CA SER A 54 31.69 14.43 19.22
C SER A 54 31.44 15.93 19.41
N ASN A 55 32.34 16.64 20.11
CA ASN A 55 32.15 18.06 20.37
C ASN A 55 32.15 18.88 19.07
N SER A 56 31.28 19.88 19.00
CA SER A 56 31.13 20.79 17.85
C SER A 56 30.93 20.14 16.47
N ILE A 57 30.38 18.92 16.38
CA ILE A 57 30.00 18.33 15.09
C ILE A 57 28.94 19.23 14.41
N PRO A 58 29.14 19.64 13.14
CA PRO A 58 28.16 20.42 12.40
C PRO A 58 26.83 19.67 12.26
N LYS A 59 25.70 20.39 12.32
CA LYS A 59 24.35 19.82 12.10
C LYS A 59 24.18 19.16 10.72
N SER A 60 25.02 19.49 9.75
CA SER A 60 25.05 18.85 8.43
C SER A 60 25.57 17.42 8.48
N GLY A 61 26.25 17.01 9.56
CA GLY A 61 26.93 15.71 9.66
C GLY A 61 28.15 15.58 8.76
N VAL A 62 28.58 16.64 8.07
CA VAL A 62 29.71 16.61 7.12
C VAL A 62 30.73 17.67 7.50
N VAL A 63 31.98 17.24 7.65
CA VAL A 63 33.15 18.12 7.81
C VAL A 63 34.03 17.94 6.58
N SER A 64 34.43 19.03 5.93
CA SER A 64 35.28 18.97 4.74
C SER A 64 36.30 20.09 4.76
N GLY A 65 37.54 19.82 4.36
CA GLY A 65 38.62 20.78 4.43
C GLY A 65 39.96 20.26 3.88
N LEU A 66 40.96 21.14 3.81
CA LEU A 66 42.33 20.77 3.46
C LEU A 66 42.98 20.01 4.63
N LEU A 67 43.67 18.93 4.30
CA LEU A 67 44.43 18.14 5.25
C LEU A 67 45.80 18.79 5.50
N PHE A 68 46.20 18.87 6.76
CA PHE A 68 47.52 19.33 7.16
C PHE A 68 47.93 18.72 8.50
N VAL A 69 49.21 18.82 8.85
CA VAL A 69 49.72 18.45 10.16
C VAL A 69 49.94 19.73 10.99
N PRO A 70 49.34 19.85 12.20
CA PRO A 70 49.59 21.00 13.07
C PRO A 70 51.05 21.09 13.51
N ASP A 71 51.60 22.30 13.53
CA ASP A 71 52.98 22.55 13.95
C ASP A 71 53.09 22.55 15.48
N LEU A 72 54.03 21.76 16.00
CA LEU A 72 54.43 21.78 17.40
C LEU A 72 55.59 22.74 17.61
N ASP A 73 55.72 23.30 18.82
CA ASP A 73 56.88 24.11 19.18
C ASP A 73 58.14 23.24 19.23
N SER A 74 59.25 23.77 18.73
CA SER A 74 60.58 23.16 18.81
C SER A 74 61.05 22.86 20.24
N GLN A 75 60.48 23.54 21.25
CA GLN A 75 60.74 23.30 22.67
C GLN A 75 59.83 22.22 23.29
N ASP A 76 58.81 21.75 22.58
CA ASP A 76 57.91 20.70 23.05
C ASP A 76 58.60 19.33 22.94
N PRO A 77 58.68 18.53 24.03
CA PRO A 77 59.22 17.17 24.00
C PRO A 77 58.63 16.30 22.87
N CYS A 78 57.35 16.53 22.54
CA CYS A 78 56.62 15.76 21.55
C CYS A 78 57.06 16.01 20.10
N TYR A 79 57.75 17.12 19.82
CA TYR A 79 58.31 17.40 18.51
C TYR A 79 59.35 16.33 18.12
N ASN A 80 60.24 15.97 19.06
CA ASN A 80 61.27 14.96 18.82
C ASN A 80 60.69 13.54 18.80
N ASP A 81 59.75 13.23 19.70
CA ASP A 81 59.15 11.89 19.81
C ASP A 81 58.32 11.51 18.55
N THR A 82 57.66 12.49 17.94
CA THR A 82 56.81 12.26 16.75
C THR A 82 57.53 12.45 15.42
N SER A 83 58.79 12.88 15.43
CA SER A 83 59.63 13.12 14.24
C SER A 83 59.83 11.89 13.35
N SER A 84 59.78 10.68 13.92
CA SER A 84 59.89 9.42 13.18
C SER A 84 58.62 9.07 12.38
N TYR A 85 57.47 9.61 12.78
CA TYR A 85 56.17 9.33 12.17
C TYR A 85 55.66 10.44 11.29
N VAL A 86 56.08 11.68 11.55
CA VAL A 86 55.71 12.88 10.79
C VAL A 86 56.96 13.43 10.10
N PRO A 87 57.07 13.26 8.77
CA PRO A 87 58.16 13.86 8.01
C PRO A 87 58.18 15.39 8.15
N SER A 88 59.38 15.97 8.16
CA SER A 88 59.57 17.43 8.18
C SER A 88 59.00 18.12 6.94
N ASN A 89 58.91 17.39 5.82
CA ASN A 89 58.34 17.86 4.56
C ASN A 89 56.84 17.55 4.41
N ALA A 90 56.11 17.16 5.45
CA ALA A 90 54.64 17.01 5.35
C ALA A 90 53.93 18.38 5.38
N THR A 91 52.82 18.51 4.64
CA THR A 91 52.02 19.74 4.52
C THR A 91 51.68 20.31 5.91
N ARG A 92 52.13 21.54 6.19
CA ARG A 92 51.94 22.28 7.46
C ARG A 92 50.89 23.37 7.32
N TYR A 93 50.63 24.11 8.41
CA TYR A 93 49.62 25.17 8.39
C TYR A 93 49.94 26.26 7.35
N ASP A 94 51.20 26.68 7.26
CA ASP A 94 51.64 27.71 6.31
C ASP A 94 51.43 27.29 4.84
N ASP A 95 51.40 25.99 4.57
CA ASP A 95 51.17 25.44 3.23
C ASP A 95 49.70 25.46 2.79
N VAL A 96 48.76 25.66 3.72
CA VAL A 96 47.30 25.59 3.49
C VAL A 96 46.54 26.86 3.89
N SER A 97 47.10 27.70 4.76
CA SER A 97 46.46 28.89 5.30
C SER A 97 46.05 29.90 4.22
N GLY A 98 46.83 30.03 3.15
CA GLY A 98 46.58 30.94 2.03
C GLY A 98 45.37 30.61 1.14
N PHE A 99 44.79 29.40 1.27
CA PHE A 99 43.71 28.95 0.38
C PHE A 99 42.30 29.25 0.91
N GLY A 100 42.13 29.61 2.19
CA GLY A 100 40.84 29.99 2.77
C GLY A 100 39.80 28.87 2.91
N TYR A 101 40.21 27.59 2.86
CA TYR A 101 39.33 26.45 3.16
C TYR A 101 39.32 26.13 4.67
N SER A 102 38.27 25.44 5.11
CA SER A 102 38.30 24.73 6.40
C SER A 102 39.49 23.77 6.45
N LEU A 103 40.04 23.58 7.65
CA LEU A 103 41.24 22.78 7.85
C LEU A 103 40.93 21.52 8.66
N ILE A 104 41.51 20.39 8.26
CA ILE A 104 41.41 19.11 8.96
C ILE A 104 42.84 18.70 9.37
N GLY A 105 43.08 18.65 10.68
CA GLY A 105 44.36 18.23 11.23
C GLY A 105 44.51 16.71 11.17
N LEU A 106 45.71 16.23 10.84
CA LEU A 106 46.10 14.82 10.91
C LEU A 106 47.34 14.69 11.77
N ALA A 107 47.30 13.86 12.81
CA ALA A 107 48.42 13.68 13.73
C ALA A 107 48.53 12.23 14.25
N PRO A 108 49.75 11.77 14.63
CA PRO A 108 49.92 10.47 15.26
C PRO A 108 49.53 10.51 16.75
N TRP A 109 48.88 9.45 17.22
CA TRP A 109 48.61 9.20 18.64
C TRP A 109 49.71 8.31 19.22
N VAL A 110 50.80 8.92 19.69
CA VAL A 110 51.96 8.19 20.26
C VAL A 110 51.88 8.13 21.79
N SER A 111 51.57 9.26 22.42
CA SER A 111 51.40 9.40 23.86
C SER A 111 50.25 10.35 24.16
N ALA A 112 49.70 10.27 25.38
CA ALA A 112 48.65 11.16 25.83
C ALA A 112 49.09 12.64 25.83
N GLU A 113 50.33 12.90 26.22
CA GLU A 113 50.92 14.25 26.28
C GLU A 113 51.10 14.83 24.87
N CYS A 114 51.59 14.04 23.92
CA CYS A 114 51.75 14.52 22.54
C CYS A 114 50.43 14.74 21.83
N SER A 115 49.42 13.92 22.14
CA SER A 115 48.08 14.10 21.60
C SER A 115 47.46 15.42 22.09
N LEU A 116 47.70 15.81 23.35
CA LEU A 116 47.31 17.13 23.86
C LEU A 116 48.03 18.27 23.15
N SER A 117 49.35 18.16 22.93
CA SER A 117 50.10 19.17 22.20
C SER A 117 49.54 19.37 20.78
N TYR A 118 49.25 18.30 20.05
CA TYR A 118 48.62 18.40 18.72
C TYR A 118 47.21 18.98 18.76
N LEU A 119 46.40 18.62 19.76
CA LEU A 119 45.07 19.21 19.95
C LEU A 119 45.15 20.73 20.20
N SER A 120 46.04 21.16 21.06
CA SER A 120 46.24 22.59 21.35
C SER A 120 46.80 23.36 20.14
N ALA A 121 47.73 22.76 19.39
CA ALA A 121 48.25 23.31 18.14
C ALA A 121 47.15 23.46 17.08
N GLY A 122 46.32 22.43 16.92
CA GLY A 122 45.16 22.47 16.01
C GLY A 122 44.13 23.53 16.41
N GLN A 123 43.92 23.74 17.71
CA GLN A 123 43.02 24.76 18.22
C GLN A 123 43.55 26.18 17.98
N LYS A 124 44.84 26.42 18.22
CA LYS A 124 45.50 27.73 17.96
C LYS A 124 45.34 28.18 16.50
N VAL A 125 45.26 27.23 15.59
CA VAL A 125 45.16 27.42 14.14
C VAL A 125 43.70 27.51 13.63
N GLY A 126 42.71 27.13 14.44
CA GLY A 126 41.28 27.14 14.04
C GLY A 126 40.88 25.94 13.18
N THR A 127 41.33 24.74 13.56
CA THR A 127 41.02 23.49 12.85
C THR A 127 39.54 23.11 13.01
N HIS A 128 38.91 22.58 11.95
CA HIS A 128 37.49 22.20 11.95
C HIS A 128 37.24 20.73 12.30
N ALA A 129 38.26 19.87 12.19
CA ALA A 129 38.26 18.50 12.71
C ALA A 129 39.70 17.99 12.87
N MET A 130 39.94 17.13 13.85
CA MET A 130 41.22 16.44 14.01
C MET A 130 41.05 14.95 13.78
N VAL A 131 42.03 14.36 13.09
CA VAL A 131 42.10 12.93 12.79
C VAL A 131 43.38 12.39 13.41
N PHE A 132 43.25 11.35 14.24
CA PHE A 132 44.35 10.63 14.85
C PHE A 132 44.50 9.23 14.28
N TYR A 133 45.72 8.73 14.29
CA TYR A 133 46.04 7.34 13.98
C TYR A 133 47.14 6.85 14.92
N GLU A 134 47.12 5.57 15.26
CA GLU A 134 48.15 4.95 16.09
C GLU A 134 49.26 4.40 15.19
N PRO A 135 50.47 4.98 15.15
CA PRO A 135 51.48 4.62 14.15
C PRO A 135 52.13 3.25 14.39
N THR A 136 52.13 2.77 15.64
CA THR A 136 52.68 1.46 16.04
C THR A 136 51.69 0.31 15.81
N ASN A 137 50.41 0.65 15.58
CA ASN A 137 49.36 -0.33 15.39
C ASN A 137 49.17 -0.63 13.90
N ASN A 138 49.44 -1.88 13.52
CA ASN A 138 49.32 -2.34 12.13
C ASN A 138 47.91 -2.85 11.77
N ASP A 139 46.94 -2.71 12.65
CA ASP A 139 45.57 -3.13 12.39
C ASP A 139 44.91 -2.24 11.33
N THR A 140 44.30 -2.88 10.33
CA THR A 140 43.53 -2.21 9.24
C THR A 140 42.02 -2.18 9.52
N GLY A 141 41.62 -2.66 10.71
CA GLY A 141 40.25 -2.72 11.19
C GLY A 141 39.75 -1.37 11.71
N LEU A 142 38.51 -1.35 12.22
CA LEU A 142 37.95 -0.15 12.87
C LEU A 142 38.76 0.16 14.15
N PRO A 143 39.23 1.41 14.34
CA PRO A 143 39.87 1.80 15.58
C PRO A 143 38.96 1.60 16.79
N PRO A 144 39.51 1.36 17.99
CA PRO A 144 38.74 1.21 19.22
C PRO A 144 37.80 2.38 19.52
N ASP A 145 36.72 2.07 20.24
CA ASP A 145 35.70 3.04 20.66
C ASP A 145 36.27 4.18 21.52
N SER A 146 35.48 5.23 21.73
CA SER A 146 35.88 6.41 22.50
C SER A 146 36.18 6.15 23.97
N ASN A 147 35.78 5.01 24.54
CA ASN A 147 35.91 4.70 25.97
C ASN A 147 37.11 3.78 26.27
N ASP A 148 37.75 3.24 25.23
CA ASP A 148 38.96 2.43 25.33
C ASP A 148 40.05 3.21 26.08
N ALA A 149 40.81 2.48 26.90
CA ALA A 149 41.91 3.03 27.69
C ALA A 149 42.98 3.72 26.82
N ARG A 150 43.11 3.33 25.55
CA ARG A 150 44.06 3.91 24.60
C ARG A 150 43.86 5.39 24.30
N TRP A 151 42.61 5.88 24.38
CA TRP A 151 42.28 7.29 24.16
C TRP A 151 42.25 8.14 25.43
N LYS A 152 42.63 7.56 26.57
CA LYS A 152 42.60 8.27 27.85
C LYS A 152 43.82 9.15 28.00
N ILE A 153 43.56 10.39 28.35
CA ILE A 153 44.56 11.40 28.72
C ILE A 153 44.40 11.63 30.22
N ASN A 154 45.50 11.81 30.95
CA ASN A 154 45.52 11.98 32.41
C ASN A 154 45.04 13.38 32.87
N ASP A 155 44.02 13.93 32.21
CA ASP A 155 43.46 15.27 32.42
C ASP A 155 42.01 15.24 32.92
N GLY A 156 41.41 14.05 33.07
CA GLY A 156 40.02 13.89 33.49
C GLY A 156 39.00 14.22 32.40
N GLU A 157 39.31 13.93 31.14
CA GLU A 157 38.46 14.20 29.96
C GLU A 157 38.21 15.68 29.66
N LYS A 158 38.99 16.59 30.27
CA LYS A 158 38.89 18.04 30.04
C LYS A 158 39.11 18.40 28.57
N TRP A 159 40.07 17.76 27.91
CA TRP A 159 40.33 17.96 26.49
C TRP A 159 39.09 17.72 25.62
N ARG A 160 38.18 16.81 26.01
CA ARG A 160 36.95 16.55 25.24
C ARG A 160 35.93 17.67 25.37
N MET A 161 35.89 18.30 26.54
CA MET A 161 34.94 19.39 26.85
C MET A 161 35.43 20.75 26.35
N GLU A 162 36.74 21.01 26.44
CA GLU A 162 37.35 22.29 26.09
C GLU A 162 37.67 22.42 24.59
N ASN A 163 37.83 21.29 23.89
CA ASN A 163 38.13 21.29 22.46
C ASN A 163 36.88 21.61 21.63
N ASP A 164 36.97 22.60 20.74
CA ASP A 164 35.86 23.18 20.00
C ASP A 164 35.65 22.56 18.61
N TYR A 165 36.29 21.43 18.32
CA TYR A 165 36.13 20.67 17.07
C TYR A 165 36.04 19.15 17.32
N PRO A 166 35.45 18.38 16.39
CA PRO A 166 35.35 16.92 16.52
C PRO A 166 36.68 16.21 16.29
N VAL A 167 36.84 15.07 16.96
CA VAL A 167 38.06 14.25 16.91
C VAL A 167 37.74 12.83 16.46
N TYR A 168 38.45 12.37 15.43
CA TYR A 168 38.26 11.08 14.78
C TYR A 168 39.50 10.21 14.89
N ALA A 169 39.33 8.89 14.86
CA ALA A 169 40.39 7.91 14.74
C ALA A 169 40.30 7.19 13.40
N ILE A 170 41.44 6.94 12.77
CA ILE A 170 41.58 6.08 11.59
C ILE A 170 42.60 4.96 11.84
N PRO A 171 42.61 3.89 11.03
CA PRO A 171 43.54 2.79 11.22
C PRO A 171 44.99 3.27 11.04
N GLY A 172 45.93 2.72 11.81
CA GLY A 172 47.35 3.10 11.77
C GLY A 172 47.97 3.08 10.37
N PRO A 173 47.80 2.00 9.58
CA PRO A 173 48.30 1.94 8.20
C PRO A 173 47.69 2.99 7.27
N ALA A 174 46.45 3.42 7.54
CA ALA A 174 45.80 4.46 6.75
C ALA A 174 46.38 5.85 7.08
N GLY A 175 46.57 6.16 8.36
CA GLY A 175 47.16 7.44 8.77
C GLY A 175 48.62 7.59 8.35
N THR A 176 49.42 6.52 8.45
CA THR A 176 50.80 6.54 7.95
C THR A 176 50.88 6.77 6.43
N SER A 177 49.97 6.17 5.66
CA SER A 177 49.86 6.41 4.21
C SER A 177 49.50 7.87 3.92
N LEU A 178 48.52 8.43 4.66
CA LEU A 178 48.09 9.81 4.48
C LEU A 178 49.16 10.84 4.85
N ILE A 179 49.93 10.61 5.92
CA ILE A 179 51.04 11.49 6.28
C ILE A 179 52.15 11.46 5.23
N ARG A 180 52.43 10.29 4.65
CA ARG A 180 53.37 10.17 3.53
C ARG A 180 52.85 10.94 2.30
N ASP A 181 51.57 10.82 2.00
CA ASP A 181 50.97 11.57 0.88
C ASP A 181 50.99 13.08 1.15
N LEU A 182 50.74 13.53 2.37
CA LEU A 182 50.90 14.93 2.77
C LEU A 182 52.34 15.43 2.59
N ALA A 183 53.34 14.54 2.69
CA ALA A 183 54.73 14.85 2.37
C ALA A 183 55.03 14.88 0.87
N HIS A 184 54.35 14.06 0.07
CA HIS A 184 54.44 14.12 -1.39
C HIS A 184 53.78 15.39 -1.96
N PHE A 185 52.69 15.86 -1.35
CA PHE A 185 51.92 17.00 -1.82
C PHE A 185 52.18 18.32 -1.05
N SER A 186 53.27 18.43 -0.28
CA SER A 186 53.59 19.61 0.56
C SER A 186 54.16 20.80 -0.20
N GLY A 187 54.83 20.64 -1.34
CA GLY A 187 55.26 21.80 -2.14
C GLY A 187 56.24 21.52 -3.28
N ASN A 188 55.97 22.17 -4.42
CA ASN A 188 56.83 22.54 -5.56
C ASN A 188 58.03 21.64 -5.95
N THR A 189 57.90 20.32 -5.79
CA THR A 189 58.87 19.35 -6.29
C THR A 189 58.74 19.21 -7.80
N MET A 190 59.48 20.06 -8.51
CA MET A 190 59.93 19.80 -9.87
C MET A 190 60.76 18.52 -9.88
N HIS A 191 60.15 17.40 -10.32
CA HIS A 191 60.70 16.13 -10.82
C HIS A 191 59.62 15.07 -10.52
N GLU A 192 58.99 14.35 -11.45
CA GLU A 192 59.43 13.83 -12.73
C GLU A 192 58.17 13.45 -13.57
N LYS A 193 58.14 13.88 -14.83
CA LYS A 193 57.21 13.51 -15.93
C LYS A 193 55.86 12.85 -15.56
N ARG A 194 54.80 13.67 -15.53
CA ARG A 194 53.52 13.39 -16.22
C ARG A 194 52.85 14.72 -16.54
N GLU A 195 52.43 14.88 -17.79
CA GLU A 195 51.75 16.07 -18.28
C GLU A 195 50.49 16.39 -17.45
N VAL A 196 50.22 17.70 -17.36
CA VAL A 196 48.92 18.37 -17.13
C VAL A 196 48.74 19.09 -15.76
N VAL A 197 48.64 20.43 -15.89
CA VAL A 197 48.22 21.52 -14.98
C VAL A 197 49.26 22.17 -14.05
N SER A 198 49.52 23.45 -14.31
CA SER A 198 50.27 24.40 -13.48
C SER A 198 49.42 24.83 -12.27
N GLY A 199 49.35 23.99 -11.23
CA GLY A 199 48.64 24.27 -9.98
C GLY A 199 49.14 23.42 -8.82
N SER A 200 49.22 23.99 -7.62
CA SER A 200 49.61 23.28 -6.40
C SER A 200 48.53 22.28 -6.00
N ALA A 201 48.80 20.97 -6.16
CA ALA A 201 47.90 19.92 -5.68
C ALA A 201 48.03 19.78 -4.15
N ARG A 202 46.90 19.83 -3.44
CA ARG A 202 46.81 19.60 -1.99
C ARG A 202 45.77 18.52 -1.70
N LEU A 203 45.93 17.84 -0.57
CA LEU A 203 44.98 16.81 -0.15
C LEU A 203 43.76 17.45 0.49
N PHE A 204 42.58 17.11 -0.04
CA PHE A 204 41.30 17.55 0.48
C PHE A 204 40.58 16.37 1.12
N GLY A 205 40.07 16.57 2.34
CA GLY A 205 39.35 15.56 3.10
C GLY A 205 37.89 15.89 3.31
N ARG A 206 37.06 14.84 3.25
CA ARG A 206 35.63 14.90 3.56
C ARG A 206 35.30 13.76 4.53
N LEU A 207 34.78 14.13 5.69
CA LEU A 207 34.37 13.26 6.79
C LEU A 207 32.85 13.33 6.91
N GLU A 208 32.17 12.20 6.66
CA GLU A 208 30.72 12.09 6.83
C GLU A 208 30.42 11.35 8.14
N THR A 209 29.97 12.12 9.12
CA THR A 209 29.35 11.62 10.34
C THR A 209 27.89 11.29 10.02
N GLY A 210 27.56 10.00 9.98
CA GLY A 210 26.18 9.55 9.90
C GLY A 210 25.34 10.22 10.97
N GLU A 211 24.20 10.78 10.57
CA GLU A 211 23.23 11.41 11.45
C GLU A 211 22.87 10.42 12.57
N GLU A 212 22.99 10.85 13.84
CA GLU A 212 22.40 10.13 14.96
C GLU A 212 20.88 10.13 14.77
N THR A 213 20.38 9.11 14.07
CA THR A 213 19.02 8.66 14.29
C THR A 213 19.00 8.16 15.71
N GLY A 214 18.66 9.05 16.65
CA GLY A 214 18.39 8.69 18.03
C GLY A 214 17.61 7.39 18.05
N ASN A 215 18.16 6.42 18.78
CA ASN A 215 17.75 5.03 18.87
C ASN A 215 16.21 4.86 18.89
N MET A 216 15.64 4.77 17.70
CA MET A 216 14.32 4.20 17.45
C MET A 216 14.65 2.93 16.68
N PRO A 217 14.49 1.73 17.29
CA PRO A 217 14.80 0.50 16.60
C PRO A 217 14.00 0.51 15.31
N SER A 218 14.72 0.34 14.19
CA SER A 218 14.19 0.54 12.85
C SER A 218 12.79 -0.08 12.74
N LEU A 219 11.82 0.70 12.24
CA LEU A 219 10.43 0.26 12.08
C LEU A 219 10.33 -1.12 11.38
N TRP A 220 11.33 -1.45 10.55
CA TRP A 220 11.49 -2.73 9.87
C TRP A 220 11.84 -3.90 10.78
N SER A 221 12.67 -3.74 11.82
CA SER A 221 12.94 -4.83 12.76
C SER A 221 11.70 -5.19 13.58
N PHE A 222 10.91 -4.19 13.99
CA PHE A 222 9.59 -4.42 14.58
C PHE A 222 8.60 -5.06 13.61
N VAL A 223 8.56 -4.61 12.35
CA VAL A 223 7.69 -5.22 11.33
C VAL A 223 8.08 -6.67 11.05
N LEU A 224 9.38 -7.00 11.01
CA LEU A 224 9.87 -8.36 10.81
C LEU A 224 9.65 -9.24 12.05
N ALA A 225 9.82 -8.72 13.26
CA ALA A 225 9.51 -9.43 14.50
C ALA A 225 8.00 -9.67 14.66
N ILE A 226 7.16 -8.68 14.32
CA ILE A 226 5.69 -8.83 14.32
C ILE A 226 5.27 -9.80 13.21
N ALA A 227 5.87 -9.74 12.03
CA ALA A 227 5.57 -10.70 10.96
C ALA A 227 5.98 -12.12 11.35
N GLY A 228 7.14 -12.31 11.99
CA GLY A 228 7.61 -13.60 12.50
C GLY A 228 6.69 -14.16 13.58
N THR A 229 6.31 -13.35 14.57
CA THR A 229 5.38 -13.78 15.63
C THR A 229 3.98 -14.09 15.10
N VAL A 230 3.46 -13.32 14.15
CA VAL A 230 2.18 -13.61 13.47
C VAL A 230 2.26 -14.91 12.67
N LEU A 231 3.38 -15.19 12.00
CA LEU A 231 3.57 -16.42 11.23
C LEU A 231 3.64 -17.64 12.16
N VAL A 232 4.36 -17.55 13.28
CA VAL A 232 4.45 -18.61 14.30
C VAL A 232 3.09 -18.85 14.95
N LEU A 233 2.36 -17.81 15.35
CA LEU A 233 1.01 -17.93 15.92
C LEU A 233 0.01 -18.52 14.91
N SER A 234 0.13 -18.16 13.63
CA SER A 234 -0.69 -18.74 12.56
C SER A 234 -0.38 -20.23 12.37
N LEU A 235 0.88 -20.64 12.39
CA LEU A 235 1.26 -22.05 12.31
C LEU A 235 0.78 -22.84 13.53
N LEU A 236 0.93 -22.30 14.74
CA LEU A 236 0.40 -22.89 15.98
C LEU A 236 -1.11 -23.06 15.93
N LEU A 237 -1.86 -22.05 15.49
CA LEU A 237 -3.32 -22.15 15.31
C LEU A 237 -3.70 -23.23 14.30
N VAL A 238 -2.96 -23.37 13.20
CA VAL A 238 -3.20 -24.42 12.20
C VAL A 238 -2.90 -25.81 12.78
N VAL A 239 -1.82 -25.96 13.55
CA VAL A 239 -1.48 -27.23 14.22
C VAL A 239 -2.54 -27.59 15.26
N ILE A 240 -2.94 -26.65 16.12
CA ILE A 240 -4.01 -26.85 17.11
C ILE A 240 -5.32 -27.21 16.40
N TYR A 241 -5.66 -26.50 15.31
CA TYR A 241 -6.85 -26.81 14.52
C TYR A 241 -6.79 -28.22 13.92
N ARG A 242 -5.63 -28.65 13.40
CA ARG A 242 -5.41 -30.01 12.89
C ARG A 242 -5.52 -31.05 14.00
N LEU A 243 -4.99 -30.79 15.19
CA LEU A 243 -5.10 -31.68 16.36
C LEU A 243 -6.54 -31.78 16.87
N VAL A 244 -7.26 -30.67 16.95
CA VAL A 244 -8.68 -30.65 17.33
C VAL A 244 -9.53 -31.37 16.29
N LEU A 245 -9.28 -31.17 15.00
CA LEU A 245 -9.93 -31.92 13.92
C LEU A 245 -9.65 -33.42 14.02
N ARG A 246 -8.39 -33.81 14.31
CA ARG A 246 -8.01 -35.22 14.48
C ARG A 246 -8.73 -35.82 15.69
N LYS A 247 -8.69 -35.16 16.84
CA LYS A 247 -9.39 -35.60 18.06
C LYS A 247 -10.91 -35.68 17.86
N ARG A 248 -11.52 -34.74 17.14
CA ARG A 248 -12.97 -34.77 16.81
C ARG A 248 -13.30 -35.92 15.86
N ARG A 249 -12.43 -36.24 14.91
CA ARG A 249 -12.59 -37.41 14.04
C ARG A 249 -12.49 -38.72 14.83
N ASP A 250 -11.52 -38.83 15.73
CA ASP A 250 -11.35 -40.01 16.57
C ASP A 250 -12.53 -40.18 17.53
N GLN A 251 -13.05 -39.08 18.11
CA GLN A 251 -14.25 -39.08 18.95
C GLN A 251 -15.50 -39.46 18.16
N LEU A 252 -15.65 -38.97 16.93
CA LEU A 252 -16.77 -39.33 16.06
C LEU A 252 -16.69 -40.81 15.66
N GLN A 253 -15.51 -41.32 15.31
CA GLN A 253 -15.29 -42.74 15.01
C GLN A 253 -15.64 -43.64 16.21
N ARG A 254 -15.23 -43.26 17.43
CA ARG A 254 -15.61 -44.00 18.65
C ARG A 254 -17.11 -43.98 18.92
N ARG A 255 -17.79 -42.85 18.68
CA ARG A 255 -19.25 -42.72 18.86
C ARG A 255 -20.04 -43.49 17.79
N ILE A 256 -19.52 -43.57 16.57
CA ILE A 256 -20.07 -44.40 15.49
C ILE A 256 -19.86 -45.89 15.83
N ALA A 257 -18.67 -46.30 16.26
CA ALA A 257 -18.39 -47.67 16.69
C ALA A 257 -19.21 -48.10 17.92
N ALA A 258 -19.52 -47.15 18.81
CA ALA A 258 -20.40 -47.35 19.96
C ALA A 258 -21.91 -47.27 19.62
N GLY A 259 -22.28 -47.07 18.35
CA GLY A 259 -23.68 -47.04 17.90
C GLY A 259 -24.50 -45.84 18.38
N GLN A 260 -23.86 -44.79 18.92
CA GLN A 260 -24.56 -43.66 19.57
C GLN A 260 -24.97 -42.53 18.59
N VAL A 261 -24.68 -42.66 17.29
CA VAL A 261 -24.92 -41.61 16.30
C VAL A 261 -25.68 -42.19 15.12
N ASP A 262 -26.93 -41.74 14.94
CA ASP A 262 -27.74 -42.04 13.74
C ASP A 262 -27.08 -41.42 12.50
N VAL A 263 -26.50 -42.29 11.68
CA VAL A 263 -25.80 -41.92 10.44
C VAL A 263 -26.75 -41.27 9.43
N GLU A 264 -28.04 -41.56 9.53
CA GLU A 264 -29.10 -41.00 8.67
C GLU A 264 -29.39 -39.51 8.95
N ALA A 265 -29.21 -39.05 10.20
CA ALA A 265 -29.45 -37.65 10.57
C ALA A 265 -28.33 -36.70 10.08
N LEU A 266 -27.13 -37.23 9.79
CA LEU A 266 -25.97 -36.46 9.31
C LEU A 266 -25.92 -36.29 7.78
N ALA A 267 -26.89 -36.84 7.03
CA ALA A 267 -27.00 -36.72 5.58
C ALA A 267 -25.70 -37.04 4.80
N LEU A 268 -24.87 -37.95 5.33
CA LEU A 268 -23.73 -38.54 4.62
C LEU A 268 -24.24 -39.62 3.65
N ASN A 269 -25.07 -39.22 2.69
CA ASN A 269 -25.54 -40.11 1.62
C ASN A 269 -24.43 -40.27 0.58
N GLN A 270 -23.42 -41.08 0.91
CA GLN A 270 -22.52 -41.75 -0.02
C GLN A 270 -21.62 -42.72 0.74
N THR A 271 -22.21 -43.76 1.33
CA THR A 271 -21.47 -44.99 1.59
C THR A 271 -21.39 -45.75 0.27
N LYS A 272 -20.20 -45.83 -0.35
CA LYS A 272 -19.98 -46.79 -1.43
C LYS A 272 -20.06 -48.17 -0.81
N ALA A 273 -21.08 -48.95 -1.17
CA ALA A 273 -21.16 -50.35 -0.79
C ALA A 273 -19.98 -51.08 -1.45
N PRO A 274 -19.21 -51.88 -0.69
CA PRO A 274 -18.16 -52.68 -1.27
C PRO A 274 -18.80 -53.76 -2.17
N GLN A 275 -18.15 -54.03 -3.30
CA GLN A 275 -18.72 -54.76 -4.43
C GLN A 275 -19.18 -56.18 -4.05
N ASP A 276 -18.46 -56.80 -3.12
CA ASP A 276 -18.73 -58.11 -2.53
C ASP A 276 -20.07 -58.23 -1.78
N VAL A 277 -20.62 -57.10 -1.30
CA VAL A 277 -21.95 -57.02 -0.68
C VAL A 277 -23.04 -56.82 -1.73
N VAL A 278 -22.76 -56.05 -2.78
CA VAL A 278 -23.68 -55.84 -3.91
C VAL A 278 -23.91 -57.14 -4.67
N ASP A 279 -22.86 -57.95 -4.84
CA ASP A 279 -22.93 -59.24 -5.53
C ASP A 279 -23.74 -60.30 -4.76
N LYS A 280 -23.95 -60.11 -3.45
CA LYS A 280 -24.74 -61.01 -2.58
C LYS A 280 -26.20 -60.59 -2.45
N MET A 281 -26.61 -59.47 -3.04
CA MET A 281 -27.99 -59.02 -2.98
C MET A 281 -28.86 -59.84 -3.96
N PRO A 282 -30.00 -60.39 -3.51
CA PRO A 282 -30.89 -61.12 -4.39
C PRO A 282 -31.53 -60.16 -5.41
N LEU A 283 -31.32 -60.47 -6.70
CA LEU A 283 -31.96 -59.76 -7.80
C LEU A 283 -33.45 -60.13 -7.87
N TYR A 284 -34.32 -59.16 -7.57
CA TYR A 284 -35.74 -59.25 -7.89
C TYR A 284 -35.97 -58.64 -9.27
N THR A 285 -36.30 -59.48 -10.24
CA THR A 285 -36.77 -59.03 -11.56
C THR A 285 -38.25 -58.68 -11.46
N TYR A 286 -38.59 -57.42 -11.66
CA TYR A 286 -39.97 -57.04 -11.91
C TYR A 286 -40.36 -57.55 -13.30
N LEU A 287 -41.49 -58.24 -13.38
CA LEU A 287 -42.10 -58.63 -14.66
C LEU A 287 -42.44 -57.35 -15.44
N ASP A 288 -41.73 -57.15 -16.55
CA ASP A 288 -42.05 -56.12 -17.52
C ASP A 288 -43.46 -56.35 -18.07
N ILE A 289 -44.32 -55.35 -17.88
CA ILE A 289 -45.59 -55.27 -18.60
C ILE A 289 -45.24 -54.95 -20.05
N SER A 290 -45.36 -55.97 -20.91
CA SER A 290 -45.29 -55.81 -22.35
C SER A 290 -46.48 -55.01 -22.88
N SER A 291 -46.23 -53.96 -23.68
CA SER A 291 -46.99 -53.66 -24.89
C SER A 291 -46.12 -52.72 -25.75
N SER A 292 -45.43 -53.28 -26.74
CA SER A 292 -45.76 -53.21 -28.19
C SER A 292 -45.56 -51.79 -28.75
N SER A 293 -44.80 -51.53 -29.81
CA SER A 293 -44.45 -52.32 -30.98
C SER A 293 -43.44 -51.53 -31.83
N GLU A 294 -42.71 -52.24 -32.70
CA GLU A 294 -42.05 -51.75 -33.93
C GLU A 294 -40.87 -50.77 -33.77
N SER A 295 -39.79 -50.85 -34.51
CA SER A 295 -39.32 -51.78 -35.54
C SER A 295 -37.82 -51.48 -35.75
N SER A 296 -37.06 -52.53 -36.02
CA SER A 296 -35.76 -52.59 -36.71
C SER A 296 -34.99 -51.29 -37.02
N LEU A 297 -33.71 -51.25 -36.63
CA LEU A 297 -32.61 -51.52 -37.58
C LEU A 297 -31.23 -51.60 -36.89
N HIS A 298 -30.54 -52.69 -37.22
CA HIS A 298 -29.12 -52.95 -36.97
C HIS A 298 -28.22 -51.92 -37.66
N ARG A 299 -27.07 -51.58 -37.04
CA ARG A 299 -25.87 -51.28 -37.83
C ARG A 299 -24.61 -51.82 -37.17
N LYS A 300 -24.09 -52.87 -37.81
CA LYS A 300 -22.73 -53.41 -37.64
C LYS A 300 -21.76 -52.52 -38.43
N SER A 301 -20.55 -52.40 -37.91
CA SER A 301 -19.40 -51.64 -38.38
C SER A 301 -18.68 -52.26 -39.59
N THR A 302 -18.01 -51.41 -40.39
CA THR A 302 -16.78 -51.62 -41.23
C THR A 302 -16.64 -50.36 -42.13
N SER A 303 -15.61 -49.52 -41.97
CA SER A 303 -14.21 -49.56 -42.44
C SER A 303 -14.02 -49.07 -43.90
N ASP A 304 -13.21 -48.01 -43.98
CA ASP A 304 -12.21 -47.64 -45.00
C ASP A 304 -12.58 -47.00 -46.38
N ASP A 305 -11.89 -45.87 -46.59
CA ASP A 305 -11.24 -45.31 -47.80
C ASP A 305 -11.96 -44.53 -48.94
N GLU A 306 -11.40 -43.32 -49.12
CA GLU A 306 -11.03 -42.55 -50.32
C GLU A 306 -12.00 -41.76 -51.24
N ALA A 307 -11.58 -40.49 -51.44
CA ALA A 307 -11.52 -39.66 -52.66
C ALA A 307 -12.76 -38.97 -53.29
N GLU A 308 -12.73 -37.64 -53.16
CA GLU A 308 -12.82 -36.57 -54.20
C GLU A 308 -14.02 -36.32 -55.15
N GLN A 309 -14.34 -35.00 -55.20
CA GLN A 309 -14.71 -34.13 -56.33
C GLN A 309 -16.17 -33.94 -56.82
N LYS A 310 -16.55 -32.64 -56.75
CA LYS A 310 -17.39 -31.83 -57.68
C LYS A 310 -18.89 -32.19 -57.75
N ALA A 311 -19.85 -31.30 -58.08
CA ALA A 311 -20.04 -29.86 -58.19
C ALA A 311 -21.54 -29.66 -58.57
N VAL A 312 -22.00 -28.41 -58.71
CA VAL A 312 -23.24 -27.97 -59.42
C VAL A 312 -24.53 -28.02 -58.56
N VAL A 313 -25.17 -26.93 -58.07
CA VAL A 313 -25.67 -25.62 -58.60
C VAL A 313 -27.19 -25.66 -58.83
N VAL A 314 -27.86 -24.51 -58.61
CA VAL A 314 -29.23 -24.11 -59.07
C VAL A 314 -30.42 -24.60 -58.19
N GLU A 315 -31.45 -23.83 -57.83
CA GLU A 315 -31.81 -22.40 -57.87
C GLU A 315 -32.95 -22.12 -56.88
N ASN A 316 -33.06 -20.83 -56.56
CA ASN A 316 -34.22 -20.03 -56.12
C ASN A 316 -35.63 -20.54 -56.50
N VAL A 317 -36.64 -20.14 -55.71
CA VAL A 317 -37.74 -19.23 -56.13
C VAL A 317 -38.62 -18.85 -54.92
N SER A 318 -38.92 -17.56 -54.84
CA SER A 318 -40.06 -16.88 -54.20
C SER A 318 -40.66 -15.96 -55.29
N PRO A 319 -41.79 -15.25 -55.16
CA PRO A 319 -43.03 -15.35 -54.34
C PRO A 319 -44.28 -15.15 -55.27
N PRO A 320 -45.30 -14.25 -55.05
CA PRO A 320 -46.33 -13.96 -54.02
C PRO A 320 -47.78 -14.14 -54.65
N PRO A 321 -48.89 -13.36 -54.41
CA PRO A 321 -49.30 -12.33 -53.41
C PRO A 321 -50.79 -12.36 -52.89
N ALA A 322 -51.14 -11.35 -52.06
CA ALA A 322 -52.44 -10.64 -51.92
C ALA A 322 -53.62 -11.34 -51.18
N GLU A 323 -54.63 -10.71 -50.57
CA GLU A 323 -54.97 -9.41 -49.94
C GLU A 323 -56.38 -9.57 -49.28
N HIS A 324 -56.79 -8.62 -48.42
CA HIS A 324 -58.16 -8.24 -47.99
C HIS A 324 -59.13 -9.24 -47.31
N HIS A 325 -59.65 -8.87 -46.11
CA HIS A 325 -61.04 -8.42 -45.87
C HIS A 325 -61.36 -8.27 -44.36
N ALA A 326 -62.22 -7.30 -44.06
CA ALA A 326 -62.88 -7.06 -42.78
C ALA A 326 -64.28 -7.70 -42.78
N GLU A 327 -64.78 -8.14 -41.62
CA GLU A 327 -66.15 -7.90 -41.10
C GLU A 327 -66.45 -8.72 -39.82
N GLU A 328 -67.46 -8.22 -39.09
CA GLU A 328 -68.00 -8.63 -37.79
C GLU A 328 -68.67 -10.01 -37.77
N GLU A 329 -68.62 -10.72 -36.62
CA GLU A 329 -69.79 -10.96 -35.75
C GLU A 329 -69.52 -12.04 -34.67
N ASN A 330 -69.82 -11.64 -33.42
CA ASN A 330 -70.56 -12.33 -32.37
C ASN A 330 -70.38 -13.84 -32.04
N ARG A 331 -69.99 -14.03 -30.76
CA ARG A 331 -70.56 -14.95 -29.74
C ARG A 331 -70.00 -16.38 -29.66
N THR A 332 -69.23 -16.64 -28.59
CA THR A 332 -69.67 -17.51 -27.48
C THR A 332 -68.66 -17.55 -26.31
N LEU A 333 -69.21 -17.21 -25.14
CA LEU A 333 -68.87 -17.64 -23.77
C LEU A 333 -67.67 -18.58 -23.56
N ARG A 334 -66.71 -18.16 -22.72
CA ARG A 334 -66.16 -19.00 -21.65
C ARG A 334 -65.54 -18.17 -20.52
N ASN A 335 -66.09 -18.39 -19.33
CA ASN A 335 -65.69 -17.89 -18.02
C ASN A 335 -64.22 -18.17 -17.68
N VAL A 336 -63.48 -17.18 -17.16
CA VAL A 336 -62.51 -17.36 -16.05
C VAL A 336 -62.49 -16.08 -15.20
N GLY A 337 -62.71 -16.26 -13.90
CA GLY A 337 -63.15 -15.21 -12.97
C GLY A 337 -62.09 -14.17 -12.55
N LEU A 338 -62.58 -12.93 -12.44
CA LEU A 338 -61.98 -11.89 -11.62
C LEU A 338 -62.08 -12.28 -10.13
N ARG A 339 -60.94 -12.32 -9.43
CA ARG A 339 -60.92 -12.33 -7.96
C ARG A 339 -61.12 -10.91 -7.43
N LYS A 340 -62.18 -10.71 -6.64
CA LYS A 340 -62.39 -9.51 -5.79
C LYS A 340 -61.25 -9.40 -4.76
N PRO A 341 -60.76 -8.18 -4.44
CA PRO A 341 -59.82 -7.97 -3.33
C PRO A 341 -60.53 -8.12 -1.98
N GLN A 342 -59.92 -8.85 -1.05
CA GLN A 342 -60.34 -8.95 0.36
C GLN A 342 -59.89 -7.70 1.15
N ALA A 343 -60.73 -7.30 2.11
CA ALA A 343 -60.52 -6.19 3.01
C ALA A 343 -59.35 -6.44 3.98
N ALA A 344 -58.50 -5.43 4.16
CA ALA A 344 -57.45 -5.42 5.17
C ALA A 344 -58.03 -4.96 6.51
N VAL A 345 -57.91 -5.81 7.53
CA VAL A 345 -58.26 -5.47 8.92
C VAL A 345 -57.16 -4.58 9.50
N VAL A 346 -57.54 -3.35 9.87
CA VAL A 346 -56.71 -2.40 10.61
C VAL A 346 -57.07 -2.56 12.09
N ASN A 347 -56.11 -2.99 12.92
CA ASN A 347 -56.29 -2.99 14.37
C ASN A 347 -56.02 -1.58 14.91
N PRO A 348 -56.91 -1.00 15.73
CA PRO A 348 -56.71 0.34 16.29
C PRO A 348 -55.60 0.35 17.35
N ALA A 349 -54.80 1.41 17.32
CA ALA A 349 -53.78 1.73 18.30
C ALA A 349 -54.42 2.03 19.67
N LYS A 350 -53.85 1.49 20.74
CA LYS A 350 -54.21 1.86 22.11
C LYS A 350 -53.61 3.23 22.43
N HIS A 351 -54.48 4.09 22.96
CA HIS A 351 -54.21 5.40 23.50
C HIS A 351 -53.37 5.28 24.78
N GLU A 352 -52.18 5.88 24.81
CA GLU A 352 -51.46 6.18 26.05
C GLU A 352 -52.00 7.53 26.56
N THR A 353 -52.52 7.53 27.79
CA THR A 353 -52.89 8.73 28.54
C THR A 353 -51.72 9.13 29.42
N ASP A 354 -51.27 10.38 29.23
CA ASP A 354 -50.36 11.06 30.13
C ASP A 354 -51.05 11.30 31.47
N ASP A 355 -50.40 10.92 32.58
CA ASP A 355 -50.66 11.53 33.87
C ASP A 355 -49.37 11.61 34.70
N ALA A 356 -49.14 12.81 35.23
CA ALA A 356 -47.96 13.19 35.98
C ALA A 356 -48.29 13.29 37.47
N THR A 357 -47.51 12.65 38.36
CA THR A 357 -47.24 13.19 39.71
C THR A 357 -46.10 12.47 40.45
N ARG A 358 -45.02 13.23 40.67
CA ARG A 358 -44.30 13.50 41.93
C ARG A 358 -43.82 12.36 42.88
N SER A 359 -42.51 12.49 43.17
CA SER A 359 -41.82 12.42 44.48
C SER A 359 -41.38 11.09 45.13
N ASN A 360 -40.07 11.10 45.43
CA ASN A 360 -39.36 10.65 46.64
C ASN A 360 -39.02 9.15 46.82
N GLY A 361 -37.73 8.93 47.14
CA GLY A 361 -37.30 7.88 48.06
C GLY A 361 -36.39 6.80 47.47
N ARG A 362 -35.10 6.85 47.85
CA ARG A 362 -34.07 5.78 47.81
C ARG A 362 -34.56 4.45 48.46
N PRO A 363 -33.88 3.28 48.37
CA PRO A 363 -32.45 3.05 48.07
C PRO A 363 -32.12 1.88 47.12
N LEU A 364 -30.83 1.78 46.77
CA LEU A 364 -30.20 0.64 46.10
C LEU A 364 -30.29 -0.66 46.94
N PRO A 365 -30.62 -1.81 46.33
CA PRO A 365 -30.27 -3.11 46.88
C PRO A 365 -29.23 -3.82 46.02
N THR A 366 -28.08 -4.03 46.65
CA THR A 366 -27.28 -5.24 46.75
C THR A 366 -27.53 -6.40 45.76
N TYR A 367 -26.39 -6.87 45.25
CA TYR A 367 -26.16 -8.08 44.47
C TYR A 367 -26.79 -9.30 45.15
N SER A 368 -27.82 -9.89 44.52
CA SER A 368 -28.31 -11.22 44.86
C SER A 368 -28.41 -12.06 43.59
N SER A 369 -27.57 -13.08 43.55
CA SER A 369 -27.51 -14.12 42.53
C SER A 369 -28.80 -14.93 42.51
N PHE A 370 -29.68 -14.63 41.55
CA PHE A 370 -30.85 -15.45 41.27
C PHE A 370 -30.67 -16.18 39.94
N THR A 371 -30.39 -17.48 40.02
CA THR A 371 -30.32 -18.41 38.91
C THR A 371 -31.72 -18.58 38.31
N ARG A 372 -32.01 -17.85 37.23
CA ARG A 372 -33.22 -18.05 36.44
C ARG A 372 -33.00 -19.26 35.52
N THR A 373 -33.60 -20.38 35.88
CA THR A 373 -33.73 -21.56 35.02
C THR A 373 -34.52 -21.17 33.77
N PHE A 374 -33.82 -21.09 32.64
CA PHE A 374 -34.40 -20.87 31.33
C PHE A 374 -35.13 -22.16 30.93
N ARG A 375 -36.46 -22.18 31.03
CA ARG A 375 -37.28 -23.20 30.39
C ARG A 375 -37.17 -23.01 28.87
N ASP A 376 -36.35 -23.82 28.23
CA ASP A 376 -36.33 -23.98 26.78
C ASP A 376 -37.67 -24.59 26.33
N ASN A 377 -38.58 -23.73 25.89
CA ASN A 377 -39.76 -24.14 25.14
C ASN A 377 -39.41 -24.05 23.64
N ASP A 378 -38.53 -24.94 23.19
CA ASP A 378 -38.00 -24.94 21.83
C ASP A 378 -38.84 -25.85 20.91
N ASN A 379 -40.14 -25.53 20.80
CA ASN A 379 -41.03 -26.09 19.77
C ASN A 379 -40.88 -25.35 18.43
N ARG A 380 -39.65 -25.05 18.01
CA ARG A 380 -39.36 -24.56 16.66
C ARG A 380 -39.15 -25.75 15.74
N ARG A 381 -40.21 -26.09 14.99
CA ARG A 381 -40.13 -26.95 13.79
C ARG A 381 -38.85 -26.62 13.02
N PRO A 382 -38.05 -27.62 12.59
CA PRO A 382 -36.81 -27.38 11.86
C PRO A 382 -37.13 -26.51 10.64
N ARG A 383 -36.56 -25.30 10.60
CA ARG A 383 -36.71 -24.42 9.44
C ARG A 383 -36.18 -25.21 8.24
N LYS A 384 -37.05 -25.49 7.25
CA LYS A 384 -36.66 -26.00 5.92
C LYS A 384 -35.36 -25.29 5.53
N ALA A 385 -34.32 -26.04 5.21
CA ALA A 385 -33.03 -25.49 4.80
C ALA A 385 -33.27 -24.34 3.81
N ASP A 386 -33.01 -23.11 4.26
CA ASP A 386 -33.30 -21.89 3.50
C ASP A 386 -32.47 -21.92 2.22
N LYS A 387 -33.05 -22.44 1.13
CA LYS A 387 -32.41 -22.49 -0.19
C LYS A 387 -32.14 -21.05 -0.60
N MET A 388 -30.88 -20.63 -0.57
CA MET A 388 -30.51 -19.26 -0.95
C MET A 388 -30.96 -18.96 -2.39
N GLY A 389 -31.43 -17.73 -2.64
CA GLY A 389 -31.85 -17.33 -3.98
C GLY A 389 -30.69 -17.24 -4.97
N ALA A 390 -30.94 -17.48 -6.27
CA ALA A 390 -29.92 -17.50 -7.33
C ALA A 390 -28.98 -16.28 -7.34
N LEU A 391 -29.51 -15.07 -7.13
CA LEU A 391 -28.71 -13.83 -7.12
C LEU A 391 -27.70 -13.78 -5.96
N LYS A 392 -27.98 -14.50 -4.86
CA LYS A 392 -27.07 -14.59 -3.73
C LYS A 392 -25.83 -15.40 -4.10
N TYR A 393 -25.99 -16.52 -4.81
CA TYR A 393 -24.87 -17.29 -5.35
C TYR A 393 -24.02 -16.46 -6.33
N VAL A 394 -24.66 -15.72 -7.24
CA VAL A 394 -23.95 -14.82 -8.18
C VAL A 394 -23.13 -13.77 -7.43
N GLU A 395 -23.68 -13.21 -6.35
CA GLU A 395 -22.93 -12.30 -5.49
C GLU A 395 -21.71 -12.95 -4.84
N GLU A 396 -21.86 -14.14 -4.24
CA GLU A 396 -20.76 -14.82 -3.56
C GLU A 396 -19.64 -15.23 -4.54
N ILE A 397 -19.99 -15.69 -5.73
CA ILE A 397 -19.03 -15.96 -6.83
C ILE A 397 -18.29 -14.67 -7.20
N GLN A 398 -19.00 -13.55 -7.32
CA GLN A 398 -18.41 -12.25 -7.65
C GLN A 398 -17.55 -11.67 -6.53
N LYS A 399 -17.64 -12.15 -5.27
CA LYS A 399 -16.70 -11.76 -4.22
C LYS A 399 -15.34 -12.43 -4.42
N LYS A 400 -15.33 -13.69 -4.88
CA LYS A 400 -14.11 -14.47 -5.17
C LYS A 400 -13.54 -14.18 -6.56
N LYS A 401 -13.19 -12.92 -6.85
CA LYS A 401 -12.72 -12.50 -8.20
C LYS A 401 -11.39 -13.11 -8.65
N GLN A 402 -10.60 -13.63 -7.71
CA GLN A 402 -9.33 -14.28 -8.00
C GLN A 402 -9.46 -15.77 -8.31
N SER A 403 -10.67 -16.36 -8.21
CA SER A 403 -10.87 -17.75 -8.64
C SER A 403 -10.68 -17.87 -10.14
N ASP A 404 -10.22 -19.04 -10.59
CA ASP A 404 -9.90 -19.28 -12.00
C ASP A 404 -11.11 -19.08 -12.91
N VAL A 405 -12.29 -19.53 -12.48
CA VAL A 405 -13.57 -19.35 -13.21
C VAL A 405 -13.85 -17.87 -13.46
N ILE A 406 -13.76 -17.01 -12.45
CA ILE A 406 -14.04 -15.58 -12.62
C ILE A 406 -12.91 -14.87 -13.36
N ARG A 407 -11.65 -15.23 -13.11
CA ARG A 407 -10.50 -14.67 -13.84
C ARG A 407 -10.59 -14.97 -15.33
N PHE A 408 -10.89 -16.22 -15.70
CA PHE A 408 -11.11 -16.64 -17.07
C PHE A 408 -12.25 -15.84 -17.72
N LEU A 409 -13.42 -15.79 -17.07
CA LEU A 409 -14.58 -15.03 -17.56
C LEU A 409 -14.29 -13.53 -17.72
N LEU A 410 -13.57 -12.92 -16.78
CA LEU A 410 -13.17 -11.52 -16.86
C LEU A 410 -12.15 -11.31 -17.98
N ARG A 411 -11.24 -12.25 -18.24
CA ARG A 411 -10.27 -12.15 -19.34
C ARG A 411 -10.99 -12.10 -20.70
N VAL A 412 -11.91 -13.03 -20.95
CA VAL A 412 -12.71 -13.09 -22.19
C VAL A 412 -13.55 -11.82 -22.36
N ARG A 413 -14.28 -11.41 -21.32
CA ARG A 413 -15.05 -10.15 -21.36
C ARG A 413 -14.18 -8.93 -21.58
N CYS A 414 -12.97 -8.89 -21.03
CA CYS A 414 -12.08 -7.76 -21.22
C CYS A 414 -11.56 -7.66 -22.65
N TRP A 415 -11.38 -8.81 -23.32
CA TRP A 415 -11.07 -8.84 -24.75
C TRP A 415 -12.22 -8.27 -25.58
N GLU A 416 -13.46 -8.72 -25.37
CA GLU A 416 -14.66 -8.20 -26.04
C GLU A 416 -14.80 -6.67 -25.85
N LEU A 417 -14.69 -6.19 -24.59
CA LEU A 417 -14.82 -4.77 -24.26
C LEU A 417 -13.72 -3.88 -24.85
N ARG A 418 -12.58 -4.43 -25.24
CA ARG A 418 -11.51 -3.68 -25.92
C ARG A 418 -11.87 -3.39 -27.38
N GLN A 419 -12.52 -4.34 -28.05
CA GLN A 419 -12.97 -4.21 -29.44
C GLN A 419 -14.13 -3.23 -29.59
N LEU A 420 -14.98 -3.13 -28.56
CA LEU A 420 -16.13 -2.22 -28.58
C LEU A 420 -15.73 -0.75 -28.37
N ASN A 421 -16.61 0.14 -28.82
CA ASN A 421 -16.48 1.59 -28.66
C ASN A 421 -16.35 2.00 -27.19
N ALA A 422 -15.64 3.11 -26.94
CA ALA A 422 -15.34 3.59 -25.60
C ALA A 422 -16.57 3.84 -24.73
N ILE A 423 -17.69 4.23 -25.36
CA ILE A 423 -19.03 4.30 -24.77
C ILE A 423 -19.99 3.63 -25.73
N HIS A 424 -20.67 2.58 -25.29
CA HIS A 424 -21.70 1.91 -26.09
C HIS A 424 -22.86 1.44 -25.21
N ARG A 425 -24.03 1.29 -25.81
CA ARG A 425 -25.22 0.78 -25.12
C ARG A 425 -25.12 -0.74 -24.97
N ALA A 426 -25.41 -1.25 -23.78
CA ALA A 426 -25.55 -2.69 -23.55
C ALA A 426 -27.04 -3.06 -23.56
N SER A 427 -27.38 -4.19 -24.18
CA SER A 427 -28.75 -4.71 -24.22
C SER A 427 -29.23 -5.16 -22.83
N ARG A 428 -28.36 -5.78 -22.05
CA ARG A 428 -28.62 -6.30 -20.70
C ARG A 428 -27.44 -6.02 -19.78
N PRO A 429 -27.66 -5.90 -18.45
CA PRO A 429 -26.58 -5.74 -17.49
C PRO A 429 -25.74 -7.01 -17.42
N SER A 430 -24.42 -6.89 -17.49
CA SER A 430 -23.50 -8.04 -17.35
C SER A 430 -23.52 -8.64 -15.95
N ARG A 431 -23.96 -7.85 -14.97
CA ARG A 431 -24.08 -8.21 -13.54
C ARG A 431 -25.48 -7.89 -13.01
N PRO A 432 -26.47 -8.77 -13.23
CA PRO A 432 -27.84 -8.53 -12.78
C PRO A 432 -27.97 -8.44 -11.26
N ASP A 433 -27.14 -9.16 -10.50
CA ASP A 433 -27.03 -9.09 -9.03
C ASP A 433 -26.75 -7.65 -8.55
N LYS A 434 -25.71 -7.04 -9.14
CA LYS A 434 -25.22 -5.73 -8.73
C LYS A 434 -26.11 -4.62 -9.26
N ALA A 435 -26.57 -4.74 -10.50
CA ALA A 435 -27.48 -3.78 -11.10
C ALA A 435 -28.78 -3.64 -10.29
N ARG A 436 -29.41 -4.77 -9.90
CA ARG A 436 -30.65 -4.78 -9.12
C ARG A 436 -30.48 -4.12 -7.75
N ARG A 437 -29.35 -4.36 -7.07
CA ARG A 437 -29.04 -3.71 -5.79
C ARG A 437 -28.91 -2.19 -5.90
N LEU A 438 -28.49 -1.70 -7.07
CA LEU A 438 -28.32 -0.28 -7.34
C LEU A 438 -29.57 0.38 -7.93
N GLY A 439 -30.68 -0.35 -8.02
CA GLY A 439 -31.99 0.17 -8.42
C GLY A 439 -32.39 -0.12 -9.87
N TYR A 440 -31.61 -0.93 -10.61
CA TYR A 440 -32.04 -1.40 -11.94
C TYR A 440 -33.25 -2.33 -11.83
N LYS A 441 -34.22 -2.13 -12.72
CA LYS A 441 -35.35 -3.03 -12.94
C LYS A 441 -35.43 -3.36 -14.43
N ALA A 442 -35.71 -4.61 -14.75
CA ALA A 442 -35.87 -5.06 -16.13
C ALA A 442 -37.28 -4.68 -16.63
N LYS A 443 -37.48 -3.39 -16.89
CA LYS A 443 -38.69 -2.83 -17.51
C LYS A 443 -38.30 -1.70 -18.46
N GLN A 444 -39.21 -1.33 -19.35
CA GLN A 444 -38.99 -0.25 -20.30
C GLN A 444 -38.67 1.09 -19.59
N GLY A 445 -37.77 1.87 -20.18
CA GLY A 445 -37.25 3.12 -19.63
C GLY A 445 -35.96 2.99 -18.80
N TYR A 446 -35.51 1.78 -18.46
CA TYR A 446 -34.15 1.55 -17.95
C TYR A 446 -33.19 1.22 -19.09
N VAL A 447 -31.99 1.82 -19.06
CA VAL A 447 -30.96 1.60 -20.07
C VAL A 447 -29.61 1.39 -19.39
N ILE A 448 -28.78 0.50 -19.94
CA ILE A 448 -27.41 0.29 -19.49
C ILE A 448 -26.44 0.77 -20.56
N TYR A 449 -25.44 1.54 -20.16
CA TYR A 449 -24.30 1.90 -20.99
C TYR A 449 -23.03 1.37 -20.39
N ARG A 450 -22.14 0.83 -21.23
CA ARG A 450 -20.79 0.45 -20.86
C ARG A 450 -19.85 1.59 -21.25
N ALA A 451 -18.96 1.96 -20.33
CA ALA A 451 -17.98 3.00 -20.56
C ALA A 451 -16.60 2.57 -20.04
N ARG A 452 -15.57 2.82 -20.85
CA ARG A 452 -14.17 2.65 -20.45
C ARG A 452 -13.54 3.97 -20.03
N VAL A 453 -12.76 3.95 -18.96
CA VAL A 453 -12.01 5.10 -18.44
C VAL A 453 -10.55 4.70 -18.26
N ARG A 454 -9.64 5.51 -18.81
CA ARG A 454 -8.20 5.26 -18.71
C ARG A 454 -7.76 5.26 -17.24
N ARG A 455 -6.91 4.31 -16.87
CA ARG A 455 -6.28 4.16 -15.56
C ARG A 455 -5.14 5.16 -15.40
N GLY A 456 -4.73 5.39 -14.15
CA GLY A 456 -3.61 6.25 -13.80
C GLY A 456 -4.03 7.59 -13.19
N GLY A 457 -3.03 8.42 -12.92
CA GLY A 457 -3.21 9.81 -12.49
C GLY A 457 -3.59 10.71 -13.66
N ARG A 458 -3.81 11.99 -13.38
CA ARG A 458 -4.08 13.00 -14.41
C ARG A 458 -2.89 13.95 -14.44
N LYS A 459 -2.12 13.91 -15.53
CA LYS A 459 -1.05 14.88 -15.80
C LYS A 459 -1.64 16.29 -15.82
N ARG A 460 -0.96 17.26 -15.22
CA ARG A 460 -1.32 18.68 -15.35
C ARG A 460 -1.24 19.09 -16.83
N PRO A 461 -2.26 19.75 -17.39
CA PRO A 461 -2.21 20.24 -18.77
C PRO A 461 -1.32 21.49 -18.84
N VAL A 462 0.00 21.30 -18.87
CA VAL A 462 1.00 22.37 -18.99
C VAL A 462 1.87 22.12 -20.23
N PRO A 463 2.08 23.13 -21.10
CA PRO A 463 2.99 23.01 -22.23
C PRO A 463 4.39 22.63 -21.76
N LYS A 464 5.00 21.61 -22.40
CA LYS A 464 6.36 21.11 -22.10
C LYS A 464 6.62 20.70 -20.63
N GLY A 465 5.60 20.59 -19.79
CA GLY A 465 5.81 20.39 -18.34
C GLY A 465 6.23 21.64 -17.58
N ALA A 466 6.29 22.81 -18.24
CA ALA A 466 6.70 24.06 -17.62
C ALA A 466 5.56 24.64 -16.76
N THR A 467 5.84 24.80 -15.46
CA THR A 467 4.95 25.43 -14.49
C THR A 467 5.63 26.67 -13.93
N TYR A 468 4.92 27.79 -13.91
CA TYR A 468 5.42 29.05 -13.37
C TYR A 468 4.94 29.29 -11.93
N GLY A 469 5.67 30.13 -11.19
CA GLY A 469 5.32 30.58 -9.85
C GLY A 469 6.08 29.86 -8.74
N LYS A 470 5.40 29.61 -7.61
CA LYS A 470 6.03 29.02 -6.42
C LYS A 470 6.34 27.53 -6.62
N PRO A 471 7.48 27.01 -6.10
CA PRO A 471 7.89 25.61 -6.26
C PRO A 471 6.83 24.56 -5.86
N THR A 472 5.99 24.86 -4.86
CA THR A 472 4.88 23.98 -4.44
C THR A 472 3.91 23.63 -5.59
N ASN A 473 3.77 24.50 -6.58
CA ASN A 473 2.87 24.32 -7.72
C ASN A 473 3.55 23.64 -8.92
N HIS A 474 4.83 23.26 -8.82
CA HIS A 474 5.58 22.71 -9.95
C HIS A 474 5.31 21.22 -10.24
N GLY A 475 4.51 20.54 -9.40
CA GLY A 475 4.14 19.14 -9.63
C GLY A 475 3.30 18.93 -10.89
N VAL A 476 3.78 18.07 -11.81
CA VAL A 476 3.08 17.74 -13.07
C VAL A 476 2.58 16.29 -13.12
N ASN A 477 3.42 15.30 -12.79
CA ASN A 477 3.14 13.88 -13.05
C ASN A 477 2.42 13.16 -11.91
N GLN A 478 2.77 13.44 -10.65
CA GLN A 478 2.28 12.69 -9.50
C GLN A 478 0.89 13.13 -9.00
N LEU A 479 0.22 14.02 -9.73
CA LEU A 479 -1.11 14.52 -9.39
C LEU A 479 -2.19 13.43 -9.49
N LYS A 480 -3.06 13.38 -8.48
CA LYS A 480 -4.22 12.47 -8.43
C LYS A 480 -5.51 13.25 -8.65
N TYR A 481 -6.39 12.70 -9.47
CA TYR A 481 -7.67 13.36 -9.75
C TYR A 481 -8.62 13.23 -8.55
N GLN A 482 -9.29 14.33 -8.18
CA GLN A 482 -10.16 14.39 -7.00
C GLN A 482 -11.39 13.46 -7.10
N ARG A 483 -11.90 13.21 -8.31
CA ARG A 483 -13.06 12.34 -8.55
C ARG A 483 -12.60 10.92 -8.86
N ALA A 484 -13.36 9.93 -8.41
CA ALA A 484 -13.12 8.54 -8.78
C ALA A 484 -13.31 8.31 -10.28
N LEU A 485 -12.56 7.38 -10.88
CA LEU A 485 -12.72 6.98 -12.30
C LEU A 485 -14.15 6.58 -12.65
N LYS A 486 -14.85 5.95 -11.70
CA LYS A 486 -16.27 5.59 -11.81
C LYS A 486 -17.18 6.83 -11.99
N SER A 487 -16.87 7.95 -11.31
CA SER A 487 -17.61 9.22 -11.50
C SER A 487 -17.33 9.83 -12.86
N THR A 488 -16.11 9.67 -13.38
CA THR A 488 -15.76 10.12 -14.74
C THR A 488 -16.52 9.30 -15.80
N ALA A 489 -16.73 8.00 -15.56
CA ALA A 489 -17.56 7.17 -16.42
C ALA A 489 -19.02 7.65 -16.44
N GLU A 490 -19.60 7.91 -15.26
CA GLU A 490 -20.95 8.46 -15.13
C GLU A 490 -21.10 9.78 -15.90
N GLU A 491 -20.15 10.70 -15.76
CA GLU A 491 -20.14 12.00 -16.42
C GLU A 491 -19.99 11.90 -17.94
N ARG A 492 -19.10 11.03 -18.44
CA ARG A 492 -18.95 10.77 -19.88
C ARG A 492 -20.23 10.22 -20.51
N VAL A 493 -20.87 9.27 -19.85
CA VAL A 493 -22.13 8.69 -20.32
C VAL A 493 -23.27 9.70 -20.23
N GLY A 494 -23.37 10.47 -19.14
CA GLY A 494 -24.37 11.51 -18.96
C GLY A 494 -24.29 12.61 -20.03
N ARG A 495 -23.08 12.95 -20.51
CA ARG A 495 -22.90 13.86 -21.65
C ARG A 495 -23.29 13.23 -22.99
N ARG A 496 -22.96 11.95 -23.21
CA ARG A 496 -23.30 11.21 -24.44
C ARG A 496 -24.81 10.99 -24.59
N ALA A 497 -25.51 10.74 -23.48
CA ALA A 497 -26.95 10.49 -23.41
C ALA A 497 -27.63 11.55 -22.51
N ALA A 498 -27.60 12.82 -22.94
CA ALA A 498 -28.02 13.97 -22.14
C ALA A 498 -29.52 13.99 -21.81
N ASN A 499 -30.36 13.38 -22.64
CA ASN A 499 -31.79 13.22 -22.40
C ASN A 499 -32.11 12.23 -21.27
N LEU A 500 -31.20 11.29 -20.98
CA LEU A 500 -31.37 10.29 -19.93
C LEU A 500 -30.88 10.80 -18.57
N ARG A 501 -31.30 10.12 -17.50
CA ARG A 501 -30.89 10.42 -16.12
C ARG A 501 -30.01 9.30 -15.58
N VAL A 502 -28.79 9.65 -15.15
CA VAL A 502 -27.90 8.70 -14.48
C VAL A 502 -28.45 8.36 -13.10
N LEU A 503 -28.77 7.08 -12.88
CA LEU A 503 -29.21 6.56 -11.59
C LEU A 503 -28.00 6.22 -10.71
N ASN A 504 -27.18 5.29 -11.18
CA ASN A 504 -25.99 4.78 -10.50
C ASN A 504 -25.06 4.07 -11.50
N SER A 505 -23.92 3.56 -11.03
CA SER A 505 -23.03 2.74 -11.86
C SER A 505 -22.33 1.66 -11.05
N TYR A 506 -21.67 0.72 -11.70
CA TYR A 506 -20.84 -0.31 -11.06
C TYR A 506 -19.68 -0.76 -11.94
N TRP A 507 -18.66 -1.29 -11.28
CA TRP A 507 -17.49 -1.86 -11.93
C TRP A 507 -17.83 -3.22 -12.54
N ILE A 508 -17.36 -3.45 -13.77
CA ILE A 508 -17.51 -4.73 -14.46
C ILE A 508 -16.18 -5.42 -14.74
N ASN A 509 -15.14 -4.67 -15.14
CA ASN A 509 -13.86 -5.25 -15.53
C ASN A 509 -12.71 -4.21 -15.49
N GLN A 510 -11.46 -4.67 -15.55
CA GLN A 510 -10.28 -3.82 -15.69
C GLN A 510 -9.16 -4.54 -16.44
N ASP A 511 -8.42 -3.81 -17.28
CA ASP A 511 -7.13 -4.21 -17.83
C ASP A 511 -6.03 -3.28 -17.30
N SER A 512 -4.80 -3.37 -17.81
CA SER A 512 -3.68 -2.50 -17.42
C SER A 512 -3.95 -1.01 -17.67
N THR A 513 -4.66 -0.67 -18.75
CA THR A 513 -4.81 0.68 -19.30
C THR A 513 -6.15 1.33 -18.98
N TYR A 514 -7.21 0.55 -18.79
CA TYR A 514 -8.61 0.96 -18.68
C TYR A 514 -9.34 0.24 -17.55
N LYS A 515 -10.33 0.93 -17.00
CA LYS A 515 -11.38 0.36 -16.15
C LYS A 515 -12.71 0.50 -16.85
N TYR A 516 -13.51 -0.55 -16.78
CA TYR A 516 -14.81 -0.65 -17.44
C TYR A 516 -15.92 -0.59 -16.39
N PHE A 517 -16.92 0.24 -16.66
CA PHE A 517 -18.08 0.46 -15.81
C PHE A 517 -19.36 0.31 -16.61
N GLU A 518 -20.40 -0.23 -15.96
CA GLU A 518 -21.77 -0.15 -16.44
C GLU A 518 -22.50 0.97 -15.68
N VAL A 519 -23.08 1.90 -16.43
CA VAL A 519 -23.86 3.03 -15.92
C VAL A 519 -25.33 2.73 -16.18
N ILE A 520 -26.13 2.80 -15.13
CA ILE A 520 -27.58 2.64 -15.18
C ILE A 520 -28.20 4.00 -15.43
N LEU A 521 -28.93 4.12 -16.53
CA LEU A 521 -29.69 5.29 -16.90
C LEU A 521 -31.18 5.00 -16.90
N VAL A 522 -31.95 6.07 -16.73
CA VAL A 522 -33.40 6.06 -16.74
C VAL A 522 -33.88 7.14 -17.71
N ASP A 523 -34.84 6.79 -18.55
CA ASP A 523 -35.55 7.73 -19.41
C ASP A 523 -36.70 8.40 -18.63
N PRO A 524 -36.61 9.71 -18.33
CA PRO A 524 -37.65 10.42 -17.59
C PRO A 524 -38.94 10.67 -18.40
N GLN A 525 -38.89 10.54 -19.73
CA GLN A 525 -40.05 10.74 -20.62
C GLN A 525 -40.88 9.46 -20.77
N HIS A 526 -40.32 8.29 -20.47
CA HIS A 526 -41.00 7.01 -20.62
C HIS A 526 -42.16 6.82 -19.62
N LYS A 527 -43.36 6.45 -20.10
CA LYS A 527 -44.58 6.25 -19.29
C LYS A 527 -44.38 5.25 -18.14
N ALA A 528 -43.62 4.17 -18.36
CA ALA A 528 -43.36 3.15 -17.34
C ALA A 528 -42.45 3.62 -16.18
N ILE A 529 -41.71 4.72 -16.37
CA ILE A 529 -40.92 5.36 -15.32
C ILE A 529 -41.77 6.39 -14.59
N ARG A 530 -42.49 7.23 -15.34
CA ARG A 530 -43.34 8.30 -14.78
C ARG A 530 -44.45 7.76 -13.87
N ARG A 531 -45.05 6.62 -14.25
CA ARG A 531 -46.12 5.96 -13.47
C ARG A 531 -45.63 5.18 -12.24
N ASP A 532 -44.34 4.85 -12.15
CA ASP A 532 -43.82 4.07 -11.02
C ASP A 532 -43.38 4.98 -9.87
N ALA A 533 -44.17 4.96 -8.79
CA ALA A 533 -43.96 5.74 -7.58
C ALA A 533 -42.58 5.53 -6.93
N ARG A 534 -41.88 4.41 -7.19
CA ARG A 534 -40.56 4.14 -6.59
C ARG A 534 -39.42 4.88 -7.27
N ILE A 535 -39.58 5.25 -8.55
CA ILE A 535 -38.50 5.85 -9.35
C ILE A 535 -38.87 7.22 -9.94
N ASN A 536 -40.16 7.56 -10.01
CA ASN A 536 -40.67 8.80 -10.63
C ASN A 536 -40.01 10.09 -10.09
N TRP A 537 -39.46 10.08 -8.87
CA TRP A 537 -38.65 11.16 -8.33
C TRP A 537 -37.56 11.61 -9.30
N ILE A 538 -36.92 10.69 -10.04
CA ILE A 538 -35.82 11.01 -10.97
C ILE A 538 -36.28 11.86 -12.18
N CYS A 539 -37.58 11.88 -12.46
CA CYS A 539 -38.16 12.66 -13.55
C CYS A 539 -38.26 14.15 -13.22
N ALA A 540 -38.23 14.53 -11.93
CA ALA A 540 -38.32 15.92 -11.54
C ALA A 540 -37.11 16.74 -12.05
N PRO A 541 -37.31 18.02 -12.43
CA PRO A 541 -36.26 18.84 -13.02
C PRO A 541 -35.06 19.04 -12.07
N VAL A 542 -35.25 19.01 -10.76
CA VAL A 542 -34.13 19.12 -9.79
C VAL A 542 -33.10 17.99 -9.91
N HIS A 543 -33.44 16.89 -10.60
CA HIS A 543 -32.59 15.73 -10.83
C HIS A 543 -31.91 15.71 -12.20
N LYS A 544 -31.90 16.81 -12.98
CA LYS A 544 -31.05 16.89 -14.19
C LYS A 544 -29.57 16.78 -13.85
N HIS A 545 -28.79 16.09 -14.67
CA HIS A 545 -27.33 15.99 -14.58
C HIS A 545 -26.77 15.80 -13.16
N ARG A 546 -27.28 14.79 -12.46
CA ARG A 546 -26.84 14.45 -11.08
C ARG A 546 -25.37 14.05 -11.05
N GLU A 547 -24.88 13.40 -12.11
CA GLU A 547 -23.50 13.01 -12.32
C GLU A 547 -22.55 14.22 -12.34
N SER A 548 -22.90 15.27 -13.09
CA SER A 548 -22.11 16.51 -13.19
C SER A 548 -22.02 17.27 -11.87
N ARG A 549 -23.07 17.18 -11.04
CA ARG A 549 -23.14 17.78 -9.69
C ARG A 549 -22.60 16.89 -8.57
N GLY A 550 -22.16 15.67 -8.90
CA GLY A 550 -21.65 14.71 -7.91
C GLY A 550 -22.71 14.27 -6.89
N LEU A 551 -23.95 14.05 -7.33
CA LEU A 551 -25.09 13.59 -6.52
C LEU A 551 -25.37 12.08 -6.65
N THR A 552 -24.63 11.38 -7.51
CA THR A 552 -24.61 9.92 -7.57
C THR A 552 -23.94 9.35 -6.31
N ALA A 553 -24.13 8.06 -6.03
CA ALA A 553 -23.47 7.41 -4.89
C ALA A 553 -21.94 7.55 -4.94
N THR A 554 -21.36 7.45 -6.15
CA THR A 554 -19.94 7.64 -6.40
C THR A 554 -19.52 9.10 -6.15
N GLY A 555 -20.28 10.06 -6.68
CA GLY A 555 -20.01 11.49 -6.51
C GLY A 555 -20.07 11.93 -5.04
N LYS A 556 -21.09 11.49 -4.30
CA LYS A 556 -21.22 11.77 -2.85
C LYS A 556 -20.03 11.22 -2.06
N LYS A 557 -19.56 10.00 -2.39
CA LYS A 557 -18.36 9.41 -1.76
C LYS A 557 -17.10 10.24 -2.05
N SER A 558 -16.87 10.64 -3.30
CA SER A 558 -15.72 11.50 -3.66
C SER A 558 -15.75 12.87 -3.00
N ARG A 559 -16.94 13.41 -2.70
CA ARG A 559 -17.10 14.68 -1.96
C ARG A 559 -16.86 14.56 -0.45
N GLY A 560 -16.62 13.35 0.05
CA GLY A 560 -16.49 13.10 1.49
C GLY A 560 -17.80 13.37 2.24
N MET A 561 -18.96 13.15 1.63
CA MET A 561 -20.25 13.33 2.31
C MET A 561 -20.58 12.09 3.14
N ASN A 562 -20.43 12.20 4.45
CA ASN A 562 -20.78 11.14 5.40
C ASN A 562 -21.07 11.76 6.79
N LYS A 563 -21.32 10.93 7.80
CA LYS A 563 -21.65 11.34 9.17
C LYS A 563 -20.47 11.12 10.13
N GLY A 564 -20.41 11.91 11.21
CA GLY A 564 -19.40 11.82 12.25
C GLY A 564 -18.31 12.91 12.17
N HIS A 565 -17.47 12.99 13.22
CA HIS A 565 -16.46 14.05 13.42
C HIS A 565 -15.52 14.26 12.21
N ARG A 566 -15.15 13.18 11.51
CA ARG A 566 -14.28 13.23 10.31
C ARG A 566 -14.88 13.97 9.11
N TYR A 567 -16.18 14.30 9.15
CA TYR A 567 -16.91 14.88 8.03
C TYR A 567 -17.52 16.26 8.36
N ASN A 568 -17.13 16.87 9.47
CA ASN A 568 -17.62 18.19 9.90
C ASN A 568 -17.43 19.26 8.80
N ASN A 569 -16.28 19.22 8.11
CA ASN A 569 -15.93 20.16 7.06
C ASN A 569 -16.48 19.79 5.67
N THR A 570 -17.23 18.70 5.52
CA THR A 570 -17.71 18.21 4.21
C THR A 570 -19.20 17.87 4.17
N LYS A 571 -19.89 17.81 5.31
CA LYS A 571 -21.31 17.39 5.45
C LYS A 571 -22.27 18.13 4.51
N ALA A 572 -22.19 19.47 4.44
CA ALA A 572 -23.00 20.32 3.54
C ALA A 572 -22.28 20.64 2.20
N GLY A 573 -21.08 20.09 2.00
CA GLY A 573 -20.16 20.43 0.92
C GLY A 573 -19.01 21.31 1.39
N ARG A 574 -17.78 20.93 1.02
CA ARG A 574 -16.53 21.57 1.49
C ARG A 574 -16.53 23.10 1.34
N ARG A 575 -16.90 23.61 0.16
CA ARG A 575 -16.93 25.06 -0.11
C ARG A 575 -18.01 25.79 0.70
N HIS A 576 -19.17 25.17 0.87
CA HIS A 576 -20.27 25.75 1.65
C HIS A 576 -19.89 25.87 3.13
N THR A 577 -19.36 24.79 3.71
CA THR A 577 -18.90 24.80 5.10
C THR A 577 -17.77 25.80 5.32
N TRP A 578 -16.79 25.83 4.40
CA TRP A 578 -15.71 26.81 4.44
C TRP A 578 -16.24 28.25 4.37
N LYS A 579 -17.18 28.55 3.45
CA LYS A 579 -17.77 29.88 3.34
C LYS A 579 -18.43 30.28 4.67
N ARG A 580 -19.27 29.42 5.24
CA ARG A 580 -19.94 29.69 6.54
C ARG A 580 -18.95 30.00 7.67
N GLN A 581 -17.81 29.29 7.73
CA GLN A 581 -16.81 29.48 8.78
C GLN A 581 -15.96 30.75 8.59
N ASN A 582 -15.82 31.23 7.36
CA ASN A 582 -15.00 32.40 7.03
C ASN A 582 -15.85 33.65 6.77
N THR A 583 -17.19 33.54 6.78
CA THR A 583 -18.08 34.69 6.72
C THR A 583 -17.98 35.46 8.03
N GLN A 584 -17.54 36.72 7.96
CA GLN A 584 -17.65 37.66 9.08
C GLN A 584 -19.11 38.10 9.21
N SER A 585 -19.72 37.83 10.37
CA SER A 585 -21.11 38.18 10.65
C SER A 585 -21.17 39.52 11.37
N TYR A 586 -21.66 40.55 10.69
CA TYR A 586 -21.95 41.85 11.28
C TYR A 586 -23.42 41.93 11.64
N TRP A 587 -23.71 41.69 12.92
CA TRP A 587 -25.05 41.84 13.46
C TRP A 587 -25.39 43.31 13.66
N ARG A 588 -26.68 43.65 13.55
CA ARG A 588 -27.18 45.02 13.74
C ARG A 588 -26.90 45.55 15.14
N TYR A 589 -26.92 44.66 16.13
CA TYR A 589 -26.55 44.91 17.52
C TYR A 589 -25.49 43.86 17.88
N ARG A 590 -24.38 44.30 18.47
CA ARG A 590 -23.25 43.44 18.85
C ARG A 590 -23.31 43.06 20.31
#